data_AF-A0A432JJE4-F1
#
_entry.id   AF-A0A432JJE4-F1
#
_cell.length_a   1.000
_cell.length_b   1.000
_cell.length_c   1.000
_cell.angle_alpha   90.00
_cell.angle_beta   90.00
_cell.angle_gamma   90.00
#
_symmetry.space_group_name_H-M   'P 1'
#
loop_
_entity.id
_entity.type
_entity.pdbx_description
1 polymer ?
#
loop_
_entity_poly.entity_id
_entity_poly.type
_entity_poly.pdbx_seq_one_letter_code
_entity_poly.pdbx_strand_id
1 'polypeptide(L)'
;MARLPVVSSDMVPEKFREAFGELTASTGGSITGGPGSFTINSPEMAKRRNHLTSYLRYETQFPKRILELAIITTARAMDCQ
;
A
#
# COMPACT_ATOMS: atom_id res chain seq x y z
N MET A 1 -6.71 2.98 -11.88
CA MET A 1 -6.61 1.56 -11.46
C MET A 1 -5.25 1.01 -11.87
N ALA A 2 -4.67 0.09 -11.08
CA ALA A 2 -3.44 -0.58 -11.49
C ALA A 2 -3.67 -1.34 -12.80
N ARG A 3 -2.73 -1.24 -13.74
CA ARG A 3 -2.76 -1.95 -15.03
C ARG A 3 -2.23 -3.39 -14.87
N LEU A 4 -2.51 -4.01 -13.72
CA LEU A 4 -2.07 -5.34 -13.33
C LEU A 4 -3.31 -6.18 -12.97
N PRO A 5 -3.26 -7.51 -13.14
CA PRO A 5 -4.31 -8.39 -12.66
C PRO A 5 -4.54 -8.24 -11.16
N VAL A 6 -5.78 -8.47 -10.72
CA VAL A 6 -6.08 -8.55 -9.29
C VAL A 6 -5.42 -9.80 -8.72
N VAL A 7 -4.50 -9.62 -7.77
CA VAL A 7 -3.74 -10.74 -7.19
C VAL A 7 -4.60 -11.51 -6.19
N SER A 8 -4.63 -12.84 -6.34
CA SER A 8 -5.19 -13.82 -5.41
C SER A 8 -4.09 -14.69 -4.81
N SER A 9 -4.37 -15.35 -3.68
CA SER A 9 -3.39 -16.12 -2.91
C SER A 9 -2.72 -17.25 -3.70
N ASP A 10 -3.45 -17.88 -4.62
CA ASP A 10 -2.96 -18.96 -5.48
C ASP A 10 -1.90 -18.50 -6.51
N MET A 11 -1.91 -17.22 -6.88
CA MET A 11 -0.90 -16.62 -7.76
C MET A 11 0.40 -16.26 -7.03
N VAL A 12 0.44 -16.37 -5.70
CA VAL A 12 1.59 -16.01 -4.87
C VAL A 12 2.40 -17.28 -4.53
N PRO A 13 3.73 -17.26 -4.74
CA PRO A 13 4.60 -18.35 -4.30
C PRO A 13 4.42 -18.66 -2.81
N GLU A 14 4.43 -19.94 -2.43
CA GLU A 14 4.15 -20.42 -1.06
C GLU A 14 4.86 -19.60 0.02
N LYS A 15 6.17 -19.36 -0.17
CA LYS A 15 7.02 -18.61 0.74
C LYS A 15 6.58 -17.16 1.05
N PHE A 16 5.64 -16.61 0.27
CA PHE A 16 5.12 -15.25 0.46
C PHE A 16 3.63 -15.22 0.80
N ARG A 17 2.95 -16.37 0.90
CA ARG A 17 1.51 -16.44 1.16
C ARG A 17 1.12 -15.94 2.55
N GLU A 18 1.98 -16.15 3.55
CA GLU A 18 1.78 -15.61 4.89
C GLU A 18 1.70 -14.07 4.86
N ALA A 19 2.72 -13.41 4.30
CA ALA A 19 2.76 -11.97 4.14
C ALA A 19 1.59 -11.44 3.28
N PHE A 20 1.20 -12.17 2.23
CA PHE A 20 0.02 -11.83 1.42
C PHE A 20 -1.29 -11.92 2.24
N GLY A 21 -1.44 -12.99 3.03
CA GLY A 21 -2.59 -13.18 3.91
C GLY A 21 -2.73 -12.07 4.93
N GLU A 22 -1.63 -11.67 5.58
CA GLU A 22 -1.62 -10.53 6.49
C GLU A 22 -2.07 -9.22 5.82
N LEU A 23 -1.56 -8.95 4.60
CA LEU A 23 -1.89 -7.73 3.85
C LEU A 23 -3.35 -7.67 3.38
N THR A 24 -3.97 -8.84 3.17
CA THR A 24 -5.33 -8.96 2.62
C THR A 24 -6.39 -9.29 3.67
N ALA A 25 -5.99 -9.49 4.93
CA ALA A 25 -6.88 -9.86 6.04
C ALA A 25 -8.01 -8.84 6.24
N SER A 26 -7.73 -7.55 6.08
CA SER A 26 -8.72 -6.47 6.23
C SER A 26 -9.58 -6.25 4.97
N THR A 27 -9.20 -6.83 3.83
CA THR A 27 -9.84 -6.59 2.53
C THR A 27 -10.53 -7.84 1.97
N GLY A 28 -10.67 -8.90 2.77
CA GLY A 28 -11.34 -10.13 2.37
C GLY A 28 -10.57 -10.94 1.32
N GLY A 29 -9.23 -10.86 1.33
CA GLY A 29 -8.37 -11.71 0.49
C GLY A 29 -7.92 -11.10 -0.84
N SER A 30 -8.31 -9.85 -1.18
CA SER A 30 -7.83 -9.17 -2.39
C SER A 30 -7.73 -7.65 -2.21
N ILE A 31 -6.84 -7.00 -2.96
CA ILE A 31 -6.69 -5.53 -2.96
C ILE A 31 -6.88 -5.02 -4.39
N THR A 32 -8.01 -4.38 -4.65
CA THR A 32 -8.40 -3.95 -6.01
C THR A 32 -8.14 -2.46 -6.27
N GLY A 33 -7.81 -1.69 -5.24
CA GLY A 33 -7.73 -0.23 -5.31
C GLY A 33 -6.43 0.36 -4.74
N GLY A 34 -6.20 1.62 -5.13
CA GLY A 34 -5.14 2.47 -4.60
C GLY A 34 -3.72 1.90 -4.77
N PRO A 35 -2.74 2.46 -4.05
CA PRO A 35 -1.35 2.00 -4.10
C PRO A 35 -1.14 0.55 -3.63
N GLY A 36 -2.08 0.00 -2.85
CA GLY A 36 -2.00 -1.39 -2.39
C GLY A 36 -2.10 -2.40 -3.54
N SER A 37 -2.96 -2.12 -4.53
CA SER A 37 -3.22 -2.99 -5.68
C SER A 37 -1.98 -3.29 -6.53
N PHE A 38 -0.98 -2.41 -6.56
CA PHE A 38 0.28 -2.68 -7.23
C PHE A 38 1.29 -3.34 -6.28
N THR A 39 1.43 -2.84 -5.04
CA THR A 39 2.47 -3.33 -4.12
C THR A 39 2.25 -4.76 -3.68
N ILE A 40 1.02 -5.26 -3.70
CA ILE A 40 0.69 -6.63 -3.30
C ILE A 40 1.38 -7.70 -4.16
N ASN A 41 1.86 -7.35 -5.36
CA ASN A 41 2.72 -8.21 -6.18
C ASN A 41 4.09 -8.51 -5.53
N SER A 42 4.47 -7.75 -4.50
CA SER A 42 5.63 -8.02 -3.64
C SER A 42 5.20 -7.94 -2.17
N PRO A 43 4.62 -9.03 -1.61
CA PRO A 43 4.01 -9.01 -0.27
C PRO A 43 4.97 -8.55 0.83
N GLU A 44 6.19 -9.06 0.81
CA GLU A 44 7.24 -8.70 1.77
C GLU A 44 7.61 -7.21 1.72
N MET A 45 7.71 -6.62 0.53
CA MET A 45 7.94 -5.19 0.38
C MET A 45 6.74 -4.37 0.84
N ALA A 46 5.52 -4.80 0.46
CA ALA A 46 4.29 -4.13 0.83
C ALA A 46 4.09 -4.08 2.36
N LYS A 47 4.42 -5.15 3.09
CA LYS A 47 4.39 -5.20 4.56
C LYS A 47 5.30 -4.12 5.15
N ARG A 48 6.57 -4.07 4.73
CA ARG A 48 7.54 -3.04 5.17
C ARG A 48 7.07 -1.62 4.83
N ARG A 49 6.55 -1.41 3.61
CA ARG A 49 6.03 -0.11 3.16
C ARG A 49 4.85 0.37 4.03
N ASN A 50 3.95 -0.55 4.41
CA ASN A 50 2.78 -0.21 5.19
C ASN A 50 3.17 0.33 6.57
N HIS A 51 4.15 -0.29 7.25
CA HIS A 51 4.67 0.25 8.53
C HIS A 51 5.19 1.68 8.38
N LEU A 52 6.03 1.95 7.38
CA LEU A 52 6.54 3.31 7.12
C LEU A 52 5.41 4.31 6.82
N THR A 53 4.44 3.89 6.02
CA THR A 53 3.29 4.74 5.66
C THR A 53 2.43 5.07 6.87
N SER A 54 2.17 4.09 7.74
CA SER A 54 1.41 4.27 8.98
C SER A 54 2.12 5.23 9.92
N TYR A 55 3.42 5.06 10.12
CA TYR A 55 4.22 5.97 10.93
C TYR A 55 4.11 7.41 10.43
N LEU A 56 4.39 7.64 9.14
CA LEU A 56 4.35 8.98 8.54
C LEU A 56 2.97 9.64 8.62
N ARG A 57 1.90 8.86 8.43
CA ARG A 57 0.53 9.38 8.37
C ARG A 57 -0.13 9.60 9.74
N TYR A 58 0.19 8.75 10.71
CA TYR A 58 -0.59 8.67 11.95
C TYR A 58 0.23 8.88 13.22
N GLU A 59 1.54 8.70 13.17
CA GLU A 59 2.39 8.74 14.37
C GLU A 59 3.28 10.00 14.42
N THR A 60 3.35 10.77 13.34
CA THR A 60 4.06 12.07 13.33
C THR A 60 3.28 13.15 14.07
N GLN A 61 3.99 14.15 14.60
CA GLN A 61 3.40 15.24 15.40
C GLN A 61 2.96 16.45 14.55
N PHE A 62 3.12 16.39 13.23
CA PHE A 62 2.73 17.50 12.36
C PHE A 62 1.19 17.66 12.34
N PRO A 63 0.67 18.90 12.29
CA PRO A 63 -0.76 19.11 12.09
C PRO A 63 -1.22 18.45 10.79
N LYS A 64 -2.39 17.79 10.82
CA LYS A 64 -2.95 17.06 9.66
C LYS A 64 -2.95 17.87 8.36
N ARG A 65 -3.26 19.17 8.44
CA ARG A 65 -3.24 20.10 7.28
C ARG A 65 -1.87 20.24 6.62
N ILE A 66 -0.79 20.18 7.42
CA ILE A 66 0.59 20.30 6.92
C ILE A 66 1.01 18.98 6.26
N LEU A 67 0.66 17.84 6.87
CA LEU A 67 0.88 16.53 6.27
C LEU A 67 0.17 16.41 4.92
N GLU A 68 -1.10 16.80 4.85
CA GLU A 68 -1.86 16.74 3.59
C GLU A 68 -1.28 17.67 2.52
N LEU A 69 -0.89 18.90 2.90
CA LEU A 69 -0.23 19.83 1.99
C LEU A 69 1.06 19.24 1.42
N ALA A 70 1.88 18.60 2.24
CA ALA A 70 3.11 17.94 1.79
C ALA A 70 2.80 16.77 0.83
N ILE A 71 1.79 15.95 1.15
CA ILE A 71 1.37 14.81 0.32
C ILE A 71 0.90 15.27 -1.06
N ILE A 72 -0.07 16.20 -1.13
CA ILE A 72 -0.64 16.64 -2.42
C ILE A 72 0.36 17.42 -3.26
N THR A 73 1.22 18.23 -2.64
CA THR A 73 2.24 19.00 -3.35
C THR A 73 3.29 18.06 -3.94
N THR A 74 3.73 17.06 -3.16
CA THR A 74 4.67 16.04 -3.65
C THR A 74 4.05 15.19 -4.75
N ALA A 75 2.80 14.76 -4.59
CA ALA A 75 2.07 14.02 -5.61
C ALA A 75 1.98 14.81 -6.93
N ARG A 76 1.66 16.11 -6.85
CA ARG A 76 1.63 16.98 -8.03
C ARG A 76 3.01 17.16 -8.65
N ALA A 77 4.05 17.36 -7.84
CA ALA A 77 5.42 17.51 -8.32
C ALA A 77 5.95 16.24 -9.02
N MET A 78 5.46 15.07 -8.61
CA MET A 78 5.76 13.77 -9.22
C MET A 78 4.78 13.37 -10.33
N ASP A 79 3.88 14.26 -10.74
CA ASP A 79 2.81 14.04 -11.73
C ASP A 79 1.96 12.78 -11.47
N CYS A 80 1.69 12.48 -10.20
CA CYS A 80 0.75 11.45 -9.81
C CYS A 80 -0.69 11.93 -10.09
N GLN A 81 -1.41 11.18 -10.91
CA GLN A 81 -2.80 11.45 -11.33
C GLN A 81 -3.79 10.44 -10.74
#